data_AF-A0A7C2XIU6-F1
#
_entry.id   AF-A0A7C2XIU6-F1
#
_cell.length_a   1.000
_cell.length_b   1.000
_cell.length_c   1.000
_cell.angle_alpha   90.00
_cell.angle_beta   90.00
_cell.angle_gamma   90.00
#
_symmetry.space_group_name_H-M   'P 1'
#
loop_
_entity.id
_entity.type
_entity.pdbx_description
1 polymer ?
#
loop_
_entity_poly.entity_id
_entity_poly.type
_entity_poly.pdbx_seq_one_letter_code
_entity_poly.pdbx_strand_id
1 'polypeptide(L)' 'MRKVVIKLNAKDYVDFLQISNGNGLTAEEKIYEIINYYLIIERKKRKVKFSRKKLSELY' A
#
# COMPACT_ATOMS: atom_id res chain seq x y z
N MET A 1 -9.70 16.49 1.00
CA MET A 1 -9.18 15.14 1.37
C MET A 1 -10.34 14.17 1.49
N ARG A 2 -10.18 12.90 1.07
CA ARG A 2 -11.19 11.85 1.30
C ARG A 2 -10.92 11.21 2.67
N LYS A 3 -11.96 11.00 3.47
CA LYS A 3 -11.85 10.36 4.80
C LYS A 3 -11.99 8.86 4.67
N VAL A 4 -11.07 8.11 5.26
CA VAL A 4 -11.15 6.65 5.42
C VAL A 4 -11.28 6.36 6.91
N VAL A 5 -12.21 5.49 7.28
CA VAL A 5 -12.38 5.03 8.67
C VAL A 5 -12.03 3.55 8.70
N ILE A 6 -11.04 3.19 9.51
CA ILE A 6 -10.59 1.81 9.70
C ILE A 6 -10.97 1.40 11.12
N LYS A 7 -11.64 0.27 11.26
CA LYS A 7 -11.95 -0.32 12.56
C LYS A 7 -10.92 -1.40 12.87
N LEU A 8 -10.16 -1.19 13.94
CA LEU A 8 -9.20 -2.15 14.49
C LEU A 8 -9.64 -2.49 15.91
N ASN A 9 -9.33 -3.70 16.37
CA ASN A 9 -9.43 -4.00 17.79
C ASN A 9 -8.28 -3.29 18.54
N ALA A 10 -8.42 -3.16 19.85
CA ALA A 10 -7.46 -2.43 20.67
C ALA A 10 -6.04 -3.03 20.61
N LYS A 11 -5.93 -4.37 20.59
CA LYS A 11 -4.66 -5.07 20.56
C LYS A 11 -3.91 -4.78 19.25
N ASP A 12 -4.56 -5.00 18.11
CA ASP A 12 -3.95 -4.79 16.79
C ASP A 12 -3.57 -3.32 16.59
N TYR A 13 -4.34 -2.37 17.13
CA TYR A 13 -4.01 -0.95 17.08
C TYR A 13 -2.76 -0.62 17.90
N VAL A 14 -2.63 -1.15 19.11
CA VAL A 14 -1.44 -0.95 19.95
C VAL A 14 -0.21 -1.60 19.33
N ASP A 15 -0.33 -2.83 18.83
CA ASP A 15 0.75 -3.55 18.16
C ASP A 15 1.20 -2.75 16.91
N PHE A 16 0.25 -2.23 16.13
CA PHE A 16 0.55 -1.37 14.98
C PHE A 16 1.27 -0.08 15.38
N LEU A 17 0.83 0.60 16.45
CA LEU A 17 1.47 1.81 16.96
C LEU A 17 2.92 1.57 17.40
N GLN A 18 3.18 0.45 18.09
CA GLN A 18 4.53 0.11 18.52
C GLN A 18 5.46 -0.10 17.32
N ILE A 19 4.98 -0.81 16.29
CA ILE A 19 5.73 -1.07 15.06
C ILE A 19 5.95 0.23 14.26
N SER A 20 4.95 1.10 14.17
CA SER A 20 5.08 2.37 13.43
C SER A 20 6.04 3.34 14.13
N ASN A 21 5.93 3.45 15.46
CA ASN A 21 6.78 4.34 16.27
C ASN A 21 8.25 3.93 16.26
N GLY A 22 8.56 2.63 16.14
CA GLY A 22 9.94 2.15 15.98
C GLY A 22 10.65 2.72 14.75
N ASN A 23 9.91 3.26 13.78
CA ASN A 23 10.43 3.89 12.57
C ASN A 23 10.29 5.43 12.59
N GLY A 24 9.87 6.02 13.71
CA GLY A 24 9.65 7.46 13.84
C GLY A 24 8.44 8.01 13.07
N LEU A 25 7.56 7.12 12.58
CA LEU A 25 6.37 7.50 11.82
C LEU A 25 5.11 7.43 12.68
N THR A 26 4.20 8.39 12.47
CA THR A 26 2.85 8.30 13.00
C THR A 26 2.08 7.15 12.35
N ALA A 27 1.02 6.68 13.01
CA ALA A 27 0.12 5.67 12.46
C ALA A 27 -0.45 6.07 11.09
N GLU A 28 -0.81 7.35 10.92
CA GLU A 28 -1.38 7.86 9.67
C GLU A 28 -0.36 7.83 8.53
N GLU A 29 0.86 8.32 8.77
CA GLU A 29 1.94 8.28 7.79
C GLU A 29 2.26 6.85 7.38
N LYS A 30 2.29 5.92 8.34
CA LYS A 30 2.56 4.51 8.05
C LYS A 30 1.46 3.88 7.19
N ILE A 31 0.20 4.19 7.46
CA ILE A 31 -0.93 3.77 6.60
C ILE A 31 -0.77 4.37 5.19
N TYR A 32 -0.37 5.63 5.09
CA TYR A 32 -0.13 6.30 3.81
C TYR A 32 0.99 5.61 3.00
N GLU A 33 2.10 5.24 3.64
CA GLU A 33 3.18 4.47 3.02
C GLU A 33 2.69 3.12 2.50
N ILE A 34 1.93 2.38 3.31
CA ILE A 34 1.40 1.06 2.94
C ILE A 34 0.51 1.18 1.70
N ILE A 35 -0.40 2.17 1.68
CA ILE A 35 -1.27 2.43 0.52
C ILE A 35 -0.43 2.78 -0.72
N ASN A 36 0.56 3.67 -0.57
CA ASN A 36 1.42 4.08 -1.68
C ASN A 36 2.21 2.89 -2.24
N TYR A 37 2.79 2.07 -1.37
CA TYR A 37 3.54 0.88 -1.76
C TYR A 37 2.68 -0.10 -2.54
N TYR A 38 1.46 -0.38 -2.04
CA TYR A 38 0.49 -1.22 -2.74
C TYR A 38 0.17 -0.68 -4.15
N LEU A 39 -0.10 0.63 -4.27
CA LEU A 39 -0.39 1.25 -5.55
C LEU A 39 0.79 1.19 -6.53
N ILE A 40 2.02 1.37 -6.04
CA ILE A 40 3.24 1.26 -6.87
C ILE A 40 3.35 -0.15 -7.45
N ILE A 41 3.18 -1.19 -6.63
CA ILE A 41 3.22 -2.59 -7.07
C ILE A 41 2.15 -2.84 -8.12
N GLU A 42 0.90 -2.47 -7.86
CA GLU A 42 -0.20 -2.75 -8.80
C GLU A 42 -0.08 -1.97 -10.10
N ARG A 43 0.47 -0.74 -10.07
CA ARG A 43 0.80 0.01 -11.30
C ARG A 43 1.92 -0.68 -12.09
N LYS A 44 2.97 -1.17 -11.42
CA LYS A 44 4.05 -1.92 -12.08
C LYS A 44 3.54 -3.20 -12.72
N LYS A 45 2.73 -3.99 -12.01
CA LYS A 45 2.11 -5.22 -12.53
C LYS A 45 1.27 -4.94 -13.77
N ARG A 46 0.45 -3.89 -13.77
CA ARG A 46 -0.36 -3.49 -14.93
C ARG A 46 0.50 -3.12 -16.13
N LYS A 47 1.57 -2.34 -15.94
CA LYS A 47 2.51 -2.00 -17.02
C LYS A 47 3.14 -3.25 -17.63
N VAL A 48 3.63 -4.18 -16.80
CA VAL A 48 4.23 -5.44 -17.28
C VAL A 48 3.22 -6.31 -18.04
N LYS A 49 1.99 -6.45 -17.53
CA LYS A 49 0.92 -7.18 -18.22
C LYS A 49 0.60 -6.56 -19.59
N PHE A 50 0.53 -5.23 -19.66
CA PHE A 50 0.28 -4.52 -20.90
C PHE A 50 1.43 -4.70 -21.91
N SER A 51 2.68 -4.62 -21.47
CA SER A 51 3.84 -4.86 -22.32
C SER A 51 3.90 -6.30 -22.86
N ARG A 52 3.55 -7.30 -22.04
CA ARG A 52 3.47 -8.70 -22.49
C ARG A 52 2.37 -8.92 -23.52
N LYS A 53 1.17 -8.34 -23.30
CA LYS A 53 0.06 -8.43 -24.24
C LYS A 53 0.41 -7.79 -25.60
N LYS A 54 1.07 -6.63 -25.58
CA LYS A 54 1.52 -5.95 -26.80
C LYS A 54 2.55 -6.76 -27.58
N LEU A 55 3.46 -7.47 -26.90
CA LEU A 55 4.43 -8.35 -27.55
C LEU A 55 3.78 -9.60 -28.16
N SER A 56 2.78 -10.19 -27.51
CA SER A 56 2.03 -11.33 -28.08
C SER A 56 1.09 -10.97 -29.23
N GLU A 57 0.82 -9.69 -29.46
CA GLU A 57 0.05 -9.20 -30.62
C GLU A 57 0.97 -8.87 -31.81
N LEU A 58 2.29 -8.86 -31.60
CA LEU A 58 3.31 -8.53 -32.62
C LEU A 58 4.02 -9.76 -33.19
N TYR A 59 3.73 -10.96 -32.67
CA TYR A 59 4.22 -12.26 -33.12
C TYR A 59 3.06 -13.24 -33.22
#